data_AF-A0A2V2EEK9-F1
#
_entry.id   AF-A0A2V2EEK9-F1
#
_cell.length_a   1.000
_cell.length_b   1.000
_cell.length_c   1.000
_cell.angle_alpha   90.00
_cell.angle_beta   90.00
_cell.angle_gamma   90.00
#
_symmetry.space_group_name_H-M   'P 1'
#
loop_
_entity.id
_entity.type
_entity.pdbx_description
1 polymer ?
#
loop_
_entity_poly.entity_id
_entity_poly.type
_entity_poly.pdbx_seq_one_letter_code
_entity_poly.pdbx_strand_id
1 'polypeptide(L)'
;MLDISAWVRKREDGNLIQAARCMRYIRASKKRPLYAFDCSGLIVHWLLDVKHLIKGDVNANGLYAQCNKQGKIGEWQPEAGDLVFRLKGGEMKHVGVYVGGGYTIEAKGRDAGVVKLPLNKGTWTHQGKHPALAEEAENKAPERRVFRIESPLQRGEDIRAMQTALDLCGYPCGDADGICGRKTVAAVNEFILAHDAIK
;
A
#
# COMPACT_ATOMS: atom_id res chain seq x y z
N MET A 1 -21.45 -25.51 -4.32
CA MET A 1 -20.83 -24.47 -3.48
C MET A 1 -19.40 -24.91 -3.21
N LEU A 2 -18.39 -24.07 -3.47
CA LEU A 2 -17.00 -24.44 -3.23
C LEU A 2 -16.81 -24.74 -1.73
N ASP A 3 -16.33 -25.92 -1.38
CA ASP A 3 -15.97 -26.22 0.02
C ASP A 3 -14.70 -25.43 0.37
N ILE A 4 -14.91 -24.26 0.98
CA ILE A 4 -13.84 -23.36 1.41
C ILE A 4 -12.89 -24.06 2.38
N SER A 5 -13.38 -24.95 3.24
CA SER A 5 -12.51 -25.67 4.18
C SER A 5 -11.62 -26.66 3.47
N ALA A 6 -12.14 -27.41 2.49
CA ALA A 6 -11.32 -28.31 1.68
C ALA A 6 -10.29 -27.54 0.84
N TRP A 7 -10.69 -26.40 0.26
CA TRP A 7 -9.79 -25.52 -0.47
C TRP A 7 -8.65 -24.97 0.41
N VAL A 8 -8.97 -24.46 1.61
CA VAL A 8 -7.97 -23.95 2.56
C VAL A 8 -7.00 -25.06 2.99
N ARG A 9 -7.50 -26.27 3.31
CA ARG A 9 -6.64 -27.40 3.68
C ARG A 9 -5.68 -27.78 2.57
N LYS A 10 -6.14 -27.77 1.32
CA LYS A 10 -5.29 -28.01 0.15
C LYS A 10 -4.21 -26.94 0.00
N ARG A 11 -4.54 -25.67 0.23
CA ARG A 11 -3.58 -24.54 0.17
C ARG A 11 -2.56 -24.53 1.29
N GLU A 12 -2.88 -25.15 2.42
CA GLU A 12 -1.98 -25.29 3.56
C GLU A 12 -1.21 -26.62 3.58
N ASP A 13 -1.18 -27.33 2.44
CA ASP A 13 -0.51 -28.63 2.28
C ASP A 13 -0.90 -29.66 3.37
N GLY A 14 -2.18 -29.64 3.78
CA GLY A 14 -2.70 -30.50 4.82
C GLY A 14 -2.34 -30.09 6.26
N ASN A 15 -1.65 -28.95 6.46
CA ASN A 15 -1.35 -28.44 7.80
C ASN A 15 -2.62 -27.95 8.51
N LEU A 16 -3.17 -28.81 9.37
CA LEU A 16 -4.45 -28.56 10.04
C LEU A 16 -4.42 -27.36 10.97
N ILE A 17 -3.28 -27.06 11.60
CA ILE A 17 -3.13 -25.91 12.50
C ILE A 17 -3.20 -24.61 11.68
N GLN A 18 -2.50 -24.54 10.56
CA GLN A 18 -2.53 -23.36 9.70
C GLN A 18 -3.89 -23.19 9.01
N ALA A 19 -4.50 -24.31 8.57
CA ALA A 19 -5.84 -24.30 8.00
C ALA A 19 -6.88 -23.77 9.00
N ALA A 20 -6.78 -24.16 10.28
CA ALA A 20 -7.68 -23.66 11.32
C ALA A 20 -7.51 -22.15 11.55
N ARG A 21 -6.28 -21.62 11.52
CA ARG A 21 -5.99 -20.17 11.61
C ARG A 21 -6.61 -19.41 10.46
N CYS A 22 -6.41 -19.89 9.22
CA CYS A 22 -7.03 -19.32 8.03
C CYS A 22 -8.56 -19.31 8.12
N MET A 23 -9.17 -20.44 8.51
CA MET A 23 -10.62 -20.54 8.64
C MET A 23 -11.19 -19.61 9.72
N ARG A 24 -10.47 -19.41 10.84
CA ARG A 24 -10.86 -18.44 11.87
C ARG A 24 -10.89 -17.02 11.30
N TYR A 25 -9.86 -16.63 10.54
CA TYR A 25 -9.82 -15.32 9.90
C TYR A 25 -10.94 -15.14 8.87
N ILE A 26 -11.17 -16.12 8.00
CA ILE A 26 -12.23 -16.09 6.99
C ILE A 26 -13.61 -15.91 7.63
N ARG A 27 -13.90 -16.66 8.70
CA ARG A 27 -15.18 -16.57 9.42
C ARG A 27 -15.37 -15.21 10.08
N ALA A 28 -14.32 -14.64 10.66
CA ALA A 28 -14.37 -13.34 11.31
C ALA A 28 -14.41 -12.15 10.33
N SER A 29 -13.95 -12.34 9.11
CA SER A 29 -13.89 -11.29 8.10
C SER A 29 -15.29 -10.85 7.65
N LYS A 30 -15.51 -9.53 7.63
CA LYS A 30 -16.71 -8.90 7.07
C LYS A 30 -16.64 -8.67 5.56
N LYS A 31 -15.48 -8.88 4.92
CA LYS A 31 -15.28 -8.59 3.48
C LYS A 31 -15.91 -9.67 2.61
N ARG A 32 -16.68 -9.27 1.59
CA ARG A 32 -17.28 -10.16 0.58
C ARG A 32 -17.22 -9.46 -0.79
N PRO A 33 -16.47 -9.98 -1.79
CA PRO A 33 -15.57 -11.13 -1.71
C PRO A 33 -14.35 -10.88 -0.79
N LEU A 34 -13.77 -11.96 -0.24
CA LEU A 34 -12.54 -11.91 0.54
C LEU A 34 -11.38 -12.44 -0.31
N TYR A 35 -10.45 -11.54 -0.64
CA TYR A 35 -9.18 -11.91 -1.28
C TYR A 35 -8.12 -12.18 -0.20
N ALA A 36 -7.31 -13.21 -0.42
CA ALA A 36 -6.24 -13.60 0.48
C ALA A 36 -4.94 -13.71 -0.31
N PHE A 37 -3.89 -13.12 0.24
CA PHE A 37 -2.55 -13.08 -0.34
C PHE A 37 -1.54 -13.45 0.75
N ASP A 38 -0.44 -14.09 0.35
CA ASP A 38 0.78 -14.12 1.16
C ASP A 38 1.62 -12.85 0.92
N CYS A 39 2.78 -12.75 1.55
CA CYS A 39 3.58 -11.53 1.53
C CYS A 39 4.02 -11.11 0.12
N SER A 40 4.61 -12.02 -0.64
CA SER A 40 5.01 -11.77 -2.02
C SER A 40 3.82 -11.75 -2.95
N GLY A 41 2.83 -12.64 -2.79
CA GLY A 41 1.66 -12.72 -3.66
C GLY A 41 0.82 -11.45 -3.66
N LEU A 42 0.79 -10.68 -2.56
CA LEU A 42 0.12 -9.36 -2.56
C LEU A 42 0.79 -8.40 -3.55
N ILE A 43 2.11 -8.39 -3.58
CA ILE A 43 2.92 -7.49 -4.41
C ILE A 43 2.98 -8.01 -5.85
N VAL A 44 3.18 -9.32 -6.02
CA VAL A 44 3.19 -9.98 -7.32
C VAL A 44 1.84 -9.85 -8.00
N HIS A 45 0.71 -10.02 -7.30
CA HIS A 45 -0.60 -9.80 -7.91
C HIS A 45 -0.72 -8.40 -8.51
N TRP A 46 -0.24 -7.38 -7.81
CA TRP A 46 -0.21 -6.02 -8.34
C TRP A 46 0.74 -5.89 -9.54
N LEU A 47 1.98 -6.37 -9.43
CA LEU A 47 3.01 -6.24 -10.47
C LEU A 47 2.68 -7.07 -11.73
N LEU A 48 2.19 -8.29 -11.58
CA LEU A 48 1.98 -9.27 -12.66
C LEU A 48 0.57 -9.17 -13.23
N ASP A 49 -0.46 -9.27 -12.38
CA ASP A 49 -1.84 -9.45 -12.85
C ASP A 49 -2.53 -8.10 -13.11
N VAL A 50 -2.22 -7.09 -12.30
CA VAL A 50 -2.86 -5.77 -12.45
C VAL A 50 -2.07 -4.85 -13.37
N LYS A 51 -0.74 -4.81 -13.23
CA LYS A 51 0.12 -3.87 -13.95
C LYS A 51 0.91 -4.49 -15.09
N HIS A 52 1.03 -5.82 -15.14
CA HIS A 52 1.78 -6.52 -16.19
C HIS A 52 3.25 -6.08 -16.35
N LEU A 53 3.90 -5.69 -15.24
CA LEU A 53 5.26 -5.17 -15.20
C LEU A 53 6.33 -6.25 -14.99
N ILE A 54 5.93 -7.42 -14.51
CA ILE A 54 6.80 -8.60 -14.39
C ILE A 54 6.21 -9.77 -15.18
N LYS A 55 7.04 -10.75 -15.51
CA LYS A 55 6.68 -11.85 -16.43
C LYS A 55 6.27 -13.15 -15.75
N GLY A 56 6.37 -13.23 -14.43
CA GLY A 56 6.07 -14.45 -13.70
C GLY A 56 6.04 -14.25 -12.19
N ASP A 57 5.47 -15.23 -11.51
CA ASP A 57 5.37 -15.29 -10.06
C ASP A 57 6.75 -15.45 -9.42
N VAL A 58 6.97 -14.76 -8.30
CA VAL A 58 8.23 -14.76 -7.57
C VAL A 58 7.98 -14.61 -6.07
N ASN A 59 8.78 -15.33 -5.27
CA ASN A 59 8.74 -15.20 -3.83
C ASN A 59 9.48 -13.92 -3.34
N ALA A 60 9.46 -13.66 -2.04
CA ALA A 60 10.14 -12.51 -1.44
C ALA A 60 11.65 -12.43 -1.76
N ASN A 61 12.33 -13.57 -1.86
CA ASN A 61 13.75 -13.62 -2.24
C ASN A 61 13.96 -13.28 -3.72
N GLY A 62 13.07 -13.77 -4.59
CA GLY A 62 13.05 -13.42 -6.01
C GLY A 62 12.80 -11.94 -6.24
N LEU A 63 11.82 -11.35 -5.55
CA LEU A 63 11.56 -9.90 -5.59
C LEU A 63 12.78 -9.10 -5.15
N TYR A 64 13.47 -9.52 -4.10
CA TYR A 64 14.70 -8.86 -3.65
C TYR A 64 15.78 -8.93 -4.73
N ALA A 65 16.01 -10.11 -5.30
CA ALA A 65 16.99 -10.33 -6.38
C ALA A 65 16.72 -9.48 -7.63
N GLN A 66 15.45 -9.14 -7.91
CA GLN A 66 15.04 -8.26 -9.00
C GLN A 66 15.26 -6.77 -8.72
N CYS A 67 15.50 -6.38 -7.45
CA CYS A 67 15.77 -4.98 -7.13
C CYS A 67 17.10 -4.51 -7.73
N ASN A 68 17.07 -3.36 -8.40
CA ASN A 68 18.27 -2.73 -8.97
C ASN A 68 19.12 -1.98 -7.94
N LYS A 69 18.53 -1.71 -6.77
CA LYS A 69 19.21 -1.22 -5.57
C LYS A 69 18.78 -2.06 -4.39
N GLN A 70 19.74 -2.60 -3.66
CA GLN A 70 19.56 -3.49 -2.52
C GLN A 70 20.43 -3.01 -1.36
N GLY A 71 19.97 -3.23 -0.12
CA GLY A 71 20.80 -3.00 1.06
C GLY A 71 20.04 -3.21 2.36
N LYS A 72 20.71 -2.98 3.49
CA LYS A 72 20.08 -3.07 4.81
C LYS A 72 19.10 -1.91 5.01
N ILE A 73 18.07 -2.16 5.82
CA ILE A 73 17.12 -1.12 6.20
C ILE A 73 17.88 0.06 6.83
N GLY A 74 17.61 1.28 6.35
CA GLY A 74 18.27 2.50 6.83
C GLY A 74 19.57 2.90 6.13
N GLU A 75 20.11 2.08 5.22
CA GLU A 75 21.28 2.48 4.40
C GLU A 75 20.95 3.64 3.43
N TRP A 76 19.67 3.80 3.10
CA TRP A 76 19.10 5.01 2.50
C TRP A 76 17.69 5.21 3.03
N GLN A 77 17.17 6.42 2.90
CA GLN A 77 15.79 6.74 3.21
C GLN A 77 14.87 6.11 2.15
N PRO A 78 13.99 5.14 2.49
CA PRO A 78 13.09 4.56 1.51
C PRO A 78 12.10 5.60 0.99
N GLU A 79 11.77 5.48 -0.30
CA GLU A 79 10.75 6.24 -1.01
C GLU A 79 9.48 5.40 -1.19
N ALA A 80 8.32 6.05 -1.30
CA ALA A 80 7.06 5.32 -1.51
C ALA A 80 7.16 4.43 -2.77
N GLY A 81 6.86 3.14 -2.62
CA GLY A 81 7.07 2.12 -3.64
C GLY A 81 8.27 1.21 -3.36
N ASP A 82 9.26 1.65 -2.58
CA ASP A 82 10.38 0.80 -2.18
C ASP A 82 9.90 -0.42 -1.40
N LEU A 83 10.51 -1.56 -1.65
CA LEU A 83 10.21 -2.81 -0.97
C LEU A 83 11.06 -2.95 0.29
N VAL A 84 10.47 -3.51 1.34
CA VAL A 84 11.15 -3.83 2.61
C VAL A 84 11.06 -5.33 2.88
N PHE A 85 12.14 -5.91 3.40
CA PHE A 85 12.31 -7.36 3.47
C PHE A 85 12.77 -7.83 4.85
N ARG A 86 12.45 -9.08 5.18
CA ARG A 86 12.97 -9.78 6.36
C ARG A 86 13.81 -10.98 5.95
N LEU A 87 15.10 -10.89 6.24
CA LEU A 87 16.06 -11.99 6.09
C LEU A 87 15.85 -13.02 7.19
N LYS A 88 15.74 -14.30 6.83
CA LYS A 88 15.75 -15.43 7.77
C LYS A 88 16.35 -16.66 7.10
N GLY A 89 17.39 -17.23 7.71
CA GLY A 89 18.05 -18.43 7.18
C GLY A 89 18.73 -18.21 5.83
N GLY A 90 19.34 -17.04 5.62
CA GLY A 90 20.06 -16.69 4.39
C GLY A 90 19.20 -16.18 3.24
N GLU A 91 17.87 -16.23 3.35
CA GLU A 91 16.95 -15.79 2.30
C GLU A 91 15.97 -14.72 2.80
N MET A 92 15.48 -13.88 1.89
CA MET A 92 14.36 -12.98 2.21
C MET A 92 13.08 -13.81 2.28
N LYS A 93 12.54 -13.99 3.49
CA LYS A 93 11.35 -14.81 3.76
C LYS A 93 10.07 -14.02 3.86
N HIS A 94 10.16 -12.70 3.90
CA HIS A 94 9.01 -11.82 4.03
C HIS A 94 9.27 -10.50 3.33
N VAL A 95 8.23 -9.92 2.75
CA VAL A 95 8.29 -8.65 2.01
C VAL A 95 7.08 -7.78 2.35
N GLY A 96 7.27 -6.47 2.28
CA GLY A 96 6.24 -5.45 2.32
C GLY A 96 6.61 -4.28 1.42
N VAL A 97 5.72 -3.32 1.30
CA VAL A 97 5.93 -2.09 0.51
C VAL A 97 5.96 -0.91 1.46
N TYR A 98 6.98 -0.06 1.36
CA TYR A 98 6.99 1.24 2.01
C TYR A 98 6.08 2.20 1.24
N VAL A 99 5.14 2.85 1.93
CA VAL A 99 4.10 3.69 1.29
C VAL A 99 4.27 5.18 1.58
N GLY A 100 5.45 5.58 2.06
CA GLY A 100 5.71 6.95 2.50
C GLY A 100 5.23 7.22 3.93
N GLY A 101 5.61 8.39 4.45
CA GLY A 101 5.17 8.86 5.77
C GLY A 101 5.59 7.97 6.95
N GLY A 102 6.61 7.13 6.79
CA GLY A 102 7.03 6.20 7.83
C GLY A 102 6.18 4.93 7.94
N TYR A 103 5.36 4.59 6.94
CA TYR A 103 4.48 3.42 6.96
C TYR A 103 4.81 2.36 5.92
N THR A 104 4.42 1.13 6.23
CA THR A 104 4.53 -0.05 5.34
C THR A 104 3.20 -0.77 5.23
N ILE A 105 2.96 -1.42 4.08
CA ILE A 105 1.86 -2.37 3.87
C ILE A 105 2.46 -3.77 3.71
N GLU A 106 1.91 -4.76 4.41
CA GLU A 106 2.32 -6.17 4.30
C GLU A 106 1.14 -7.12 4.47
N ALA A 107 1.18 -8.29 3.83
CA ALA A 107 0.34 -9.41 4.21
C ALA A 107 1.00 -10.15 5.38
N LYS A 108 0.61 -9.83 6.62
CA LYS A 108 1.25 -10.26 7.88
C LYS A 108 0.90 -11.71 8.28
N GLY A 109 0.37 -12.48 7.34
CA GLY A 109 -0.01 -13.87 7.53
C GLY A 109 -1.44 -14.06 8.04
N ARG A 110 -1.71 -15.32 8.42
CA ARG A 110 -3.04 -15.94 8.46
C ARG A 110 -4.00 -15.35 9.49
N ASP A 111 -3.46 -14.74 10.55
CA ASP A 111 -4.27 -14.18 11.64
C ASP A 111 -4.61 -12.70 11.46
N ALA A 112 -3.87 -11.99 10.61
CA ALA A 112 -3.99 -10.54 10.47
C ALA A 112 -4.44 -10.12 9.06
N GLY A 113 -4.03 -10.87 8.02
CA GLY A 113 -4.22 -10.48 6.63
C GLY A 113 -3.32 -9.29 6.25
N VAL A 114 -3.83 -8.43 5.38
CA VAL A 114 -3.12 -7.22 4.94
C VAL A 114 -3.26 -6.11 5.96
N VAL A 115 -2.12 -5.56 6.40
CA VAL A 115 -2.05 -4.51 7.43
C VAL A 115 -1.19 -3.35 6.96
N LYS A 116 -1.46 -2.16 7.49
CA LYS A 116 -0.59 -0.99 7.40
C LYS A 116 0.02 -0.73 8.77
N LEU A 117 1.35 -0.69 8.86
CA LEU A 117 2.06 -0.53 10.13
C LEU A 117 3.22 0.47 9.98
N PRO A 118 3.57 1.20 11.05
CA PRO A 118 4.79 2.01 11.05
C PRO A 118 6.02 1.17 10.70
N LEU A 119 6.91 1.72 9.87
CA LEU A 119 8.15 1.09 9.43
C LEU A 119 8.99 0.62 10.62
N ASN A 120 9.08 1.44 11.67
CA ASN A 120 9.84 1.13 12.89
C ASN A 120 9.20 0.06 13.80
N LYS A 121 7.94 -0.30 13.57
CA LYS A 121 7.27 -1.41 14.29
C LYS A 121 7.44 -2.75 13.57
N GLY A 122 7.94 -2.75 12.33
CA GLY A 122 8.27 -3.97 11.61
C GLY A 122 9.66 -4.50 11.97
N THR A 123 9.86 -5.81 11.86
CA THR A 123 11.17 -6.45 12.02
C THR A 123 11.92 -6.52 10.69
N TRP A 124 11.91 -5.43 9.93
CA TRP A 124 12.56 -5.33 8.62
C TRP A 124 14.07 -5.36 8.77
N THR A 125 14.77 -6.04 7.87
CA THR A 125 16.24 -6.10 7.89
C THR A 125 16.87 -5.54 6.62
N HIS A 126 16.15 -5.59 5.50
CA HIS A 126 16.64 -5.11 4.20
C HIS A 126 15.58 -4.28 3.50
N GLN A 127 16.03 -3.53 2.50
CA GLN A 127 15.20 -2.73 1.60
C GLN A 127 15.72 -2.86 0.17
N GLY A 128 14.85 -2.63 -0.81
CA GLY A 128 15.23 -2.67 -2.20
C GLY A 128 14.30 -1.85 -3.11
N LYS A 129 14.89 -1.26 -4.15
CA LYS A 129 14.14 -0.57 -5.22
C LYS A 129 13.89 -1.54 -6.36
N HIS A 130 12.62 -1.84 -6.62
CA HIS A 130 12.25 -2.71 -7.74
C HIS A 130 12.06 -1.85 -9.01
N PRO A 131 12.76 -2.14 -10.13
CA PRO A 131 12.74 -1.28 -11.32
C PRO A 131 11.32 -1.06 -11.89
N ALA A 132 10.48 -2.11 -11.89
CA ALA A 132 9.08 -2.00 -12.31
C ALA A 132 8.27 -0.91 -11.57
N LEU A 133 8.62 -0.61 -10.32
CA LEU A 133 7.90 0.40 -9.52
C LEU A 133 8.44 1.82 -9.75
N ALA A 134 9.65 1.95 -10.31
CA ALA A 134 10.21 3.24 -10.70
C ALA A 134 9.64 3.72 -12.05
N GLU A 135 9.45 2.82 -13.03
CA GLU A 135 8.89 3.16 -14.34
C GLU A 135 7.42 3.60 -14.27
N GLU A 136 6.62 3.07 -13.33
CA GLU A 136 5.26 3.57 -13.05
C GLU A 136 5.25 4.93 -12.35
N ALA A 137 6.26 5.24 -11.53
CA ALA A 137 6.35 6.57 -10.92
C ALA A 137 6.63 7.65 -11.98
N GLU A 138 7.42 7.33 -13.02
CA GLU A 138 7.62 8.19 -14.19
C GLU A 138 6.39 8.23 -15.12
N ASN A 139 5.66 7.12 -15.28
CA ASN A 139 4.38 7.07 -16.00
C ASN A 139 3.20 7.50 -15.12
N LYS A 140 3.16 8.81 -14.81
CA LYS A 140 2.05 9.51 -14.11
C LYS A 140 1.60 8.85 -12.79
N ALA A 141 2.45 8.93 -11.77
CA ALA A 141 1.89 9.31 -10.47
C ALA A 141 1.17 10.65 -10.67
N PRO A 142 -0.09 10.86 -10.21
CA PRO A 142 -0.65 12.20 -10.21
C PRO A 142 0.34 13.07 -9.45
N GLU A 143 0.85 14.12 -10.09
CA GLU A 143 1.72 15.09 -9.43
C GLU A 143 1.10 15.40 -8.08
N ARG A 144 1.86 15.16 -7.01
CA ARG A 144 1.36 15.37 -5.67
C ARG A 144 1.15 16.87 -5.49
N ARG A 145 -0.04 17.34 -5.82
CA ARG A 145 -0.39 18.76 -5.82
C ARG A 145 -0.51 19.19 -4.37
N VAL A 146 0.43 20.04 -3.95
CA VAL A 146 0.43 20.55 -2.58
C VAL A 146 -0.37 21.85 -2.58
N PHE A 147 -1.58 21.79 -2.02
CA PHE A 147 -2.44 22.95 -1.88
C PHE A 147 -1.97 23.80 -0.69
N ARG A 148 -1.45 25.00 -0.98
CA ARG A 148 -0.97 25.96 0.03
C ARG A 148 -1.43 27.36 -0.32
N ILE A 149 -1.52 28.19 0.71
CA ILE A 149 -1.71 29.62 0.53
C ILE A 149 -0.37 30.21 0.09
N GLU A 150 -0.28 30.62 -1.17
CA GLU A 150 0.91 31.25 -1.77
C GLU A 150 0.55 32.63 -2.33
N SER A 151 1.57 33.42 -2.66
CA SER A 151 1.42 34.71 -3.35
C SER A 151 2.21 34.68 -4.66
N PRO A 152 1.56 34.72 -5.83
CA PRO A 152 0.10 34.76 -6.03
C PRO A 152 -0.58 33.45 -5.61
N LEU A 153 -1.86 33.54 -5.21
CA LEU A 153 -2.65 32.36 -4.85
C LEU A 153 -2.68 31.37 -6.01
N GLN A 154 -2.60 30.08 -5.69
CA GLN A 154 -2.69 29.01 -6.68
C GLN A 154 -4.08 29.03 -7.31
N ARG A 155 -4.13 28.88 -8.64
CA ARG A 155 -5.36 28.93 -9.45
C ARG A 155 -5.38 27.78 -10.46
N GLY A 156 -6.56 27.22 -10.75
CA GLY A 156 -6.72 26.21 -11.78
C GLY A 156 -8.04 25.43 -11.75
N GLU A 157 -8.34 24.74 -12.84
CA GLU A 157 -9.50 23.84 -12.93
C GLU A 157 -9.37 22.62 -12.00
N ASP A 158 -8.14 22.17 -11.74
CA ASP A 158 -7.83 21.14 -10.75
C ASP A 158 -8.27 21.55 -9.34
N ILE A 159 -8.06 22.82 -8.99
CA ILE A 159 -8.49 23.39 -7.70
C ILE A 159 -10.02 23.44 -7.62
N ARG A 160 -10.69 23.85 -8.71
CA ARG A 160 -12.16 23.90 -8.76
C ARG A 160 -12.77 22.50 -8.62
N ALA A 161 -12.21 21.53 -9.33
CA ALA A 161 -12.67 20.14 -9.25
C ALA A 161 -12.51 19.58 -7.83
N MET A 162 -11.36 19.83 -7.19
CA MET A 162 -11.12 19.45 -5.80
C MET A 162 -12.09 20.14 -4.84
N GLN A 163 -12.27 21.46 -4.95
CA GLN A 163 -13.22 22.23 -4.14
C GLN A 163 -14.62 21.61 -4.21
N THR A 164 -15.10 21.36 -5.43
CA THR A 164 -16.39 20.68 -5.67
C THR A 164 -16.46 19.32 -4.99
N ALA A 165 -15.39 18.52 -5.11
CA ALA A 165 -15.35 17.19 -4.50
C ALA A 165 -15.34 17.24 -2.97
N LEU A 166 -14.63 18.20 -2.37
CA LEU A 166 -14.59 18.40 -0.92
C LEU A 166 -15.96 18.81 -0.39
N ASP A 167 -16.64 19.76 -1.05
CA ASP A 167 -18.00 20.17 -0.68
C ASP A 167 -18.98 18.98 -0.74
N LEU A 168 -18.92 18.17 -1.81
CA LEU A 168 -19.74 16.96 -1.93
C LEU A 168 -19.43 15.92 -0.84
N CYS A 169 -18.18 15.86 -0.37
CA CYS A 169 -17.77 14.99 0.73
C CYS A 169 -18.10 15.56 2.11
N GLY A 170 -18.68 16.76 2.20
CA GLY A 170 -19.05 17.41 3.47
C GLY A 170 -17.94 18.26 4.10
N TYR A 171 -16.92 18.65 3.33
CA TYR A 171 -15.81 19.50 3.76
C TYR A 171 -15.89 20.87 3.06
N PRO A 172 -16.65 21.83 3.64
CA PRO A 172 -16.98 23.07 2.95
C PRO A 172 -15.75 23.94 2.67
N CYS A 173 -15.49 24.21 1.40
CA CYS A 173 -14.30 24.92 0.94
C CYS A 173 -14.56 26.36 0.48
N GLY A 174 -15.82 26.80 0.49
CA GLY A 174 -16.27 28.07 -0.08
C GLY A 174 -16.86 27.87 -1.48
N ASP A 175 -16.91 28.92 -2.29
CA ASP A 175 -17.29 28.76 -3.70
C ASP A 175 -16.18 27.99 -4.43
N ALA A 176 -16.57 27.06 -5.32
CA ALA A 176 -15.65 26.36 -6.19
C ALA A 176 -15.14 27.29 -7.32
N ASP A 177 -14.40 28.33 -6.93
CA ASP A 177 -13.90 29.40 -7.79
C ASP A 177 -12.58 29.05 -8.50
N GLY A 178 -11.94 27.94 -8.11
CA GLY A 178 -10.64 27.52 -8.62
C GLY A 178 -9.46 28.27 -8.00
N ILE A 179 -9.63 28.93 -6.85
CA ILE A 179 -8.59 29.69 -6.13
C ILE A 179 -8.29 29.00 -4.79
N CYS A 180 -7.03 28.64 -4.55
CA CYS A 180 -6.61 28.00 -3.30
C CYS A 180 -6.51 29.02 -2.16
N GLY A 181 -7.65 29.35 -1.54
CA GLY A 181 -7.75 30.26 -0.41
C GLY A 181 -7.66 29.57 0.96
N ARG A 182 -7.81 30.37 2.03
CA ARG A 182 -7.81 29.87 3.43
C ARG A 182 -8.84 28.76 3.67
N LYS A 183 -10.05 28.92 3.15
CA LYS A 183 -11.13 27.94 3.31
C LYS A 183 -10.82 26.63 2.58
N THR A 184 -10.27 26.71 1.37
CA THR A 184 -9.83 25.53 0.61
C THR A 184 -8.77 24.75 1.35
N VAL A 185 -7.73 25.42 1.87
CA VAL A 185 -6.68 24.75 2.65
C VAL A 185 -7.21 24.17 3.95
N ALA A 186 -8.15 24.84 4.62
CA ALA A 186 -8.81 24.30 5.82
C ALA A 186 -9.61 23.01 5.52
N ALA A 187 -10.43 23.01 4.46
CA ALA A 187 -11.20 21.84 4.04
C ALA A 187 -10.31 20.66 3.63
N VAL A 188 -9.21 20.92 2.92
CA VAL A 188 -8.21 19.88 2.58
C VAL A 188 -7.61 19.29 3.86
N ASN A 189 -7.22 20.12 4.82
CA ASN A 189 -6.65 19.64 6.08
C ASN A 189 -7.66 18.83 6.91
N GLU A 190 -8.92 19.26 6.94
CA GLU A 190 -9.99 18.53 7.63
C GLU A 190 -10.27 17.18 6.96
N PHE A 191 -10.36 17.15 5.64
CA PHE A 191 -10.48 15.92 4.85
C PHE A 191 -9.32 14.97 5.14
N ILE A 192 -8.08 15.47 5.14
CA ILE A 192 -6.91 14.68 5.51
C ILE A 192 -7.07 14.17 6.93
N LEU A 193 -7.34 14.99 7.93
CA LEU A 193 -7.46 14.52 9.32
C LEU A 193 -8.55 13.46 9.53
N ALA A 194 -9.68 13.59 8.82
CA ALA A 194 -10.79 12.65 8.91
C ALA A 194 -10.53 11.32 8.17
N HIS A 195 -9.80 11.36 7.05
CA HIS A 195 -9.56 10.21 6.18
C HIS A 195 -8.13 9.66 6.24
N ASP A 196 -7.23 10.30 6.97
CA ASP A 196 -5.93 9.78 7.38
C ASP A 196 -6.14 8.79 8.54
N ALA A 197 -7.04 7.83 8.29
CA ALA A 197 -7.35 6.70 9.13
C ALA A 197 -6.13 5.78 9.15
N ILE A 198 -5.19 6.13 10.03
CA ILE A 198 -4.31 5.18 10.70
C ILE A 198 -4.28 5.57 12.19
N LYS A 199 -5.40 5.32 12.86
CA LYS A 199 -5.36 4.99 14.29
C LYS A 199 -5.23 3.47 14.43
#